data_AF-A0A8H7FGE6-F1
#
_entry.id   AF-A0A8H7FGE6-F1
#
_cell.length_a   1.000
_cell.length_b   1.000
_cell.length_c   1.000
_cell.angle_alpha   90.00
_cell.angle_beta   90.00
_cell.angle_gamma   90.00
#
_symmetry.space_group_name_H-M   'P 1'
#
loop_
_entity.id
_entity.type
_entity.pdbx_description
1 polymer ?
#
loop_
_entity_poly.entity_id
_entity_poly.type
_entity_poly.pdbx_seq_one_letter_code
_entity_poly.pdbx_strand_id
1 'polypeptide(L)'
;MAKGSQLSQLKSALSSAGITGQPQSNGKKRKRTPSHTQDKDKKAAKLTEIHQKLNPFDTKVTKLKHDVGGRKIKGITGKPAQSKQAGIEQRKKTLLKEFEEKGRAGGLMDRRFGENDPTMSLEERMLERFTKERQRASRGAAFNLEDEEELTHYGQSLSKLDDFDNVGLNLDDDDEEEPGQIDRDVVRKTHFGGFSDDEEDEGEPARKKSKAEVMAEVMAKSKEHKVLAPPLLFPLSQL
;
A
#
# COMPACT_ATOMS: atom_id res chain seq x y z
N MET A 1 18.85 42.52 -14.17
CA MET A 1 17.98 42.53 -15.38
C MET A 1 16.65 43.14 -14.98
N ALA A 2 16.46 44.44 -15.21
CA ALA A 2 15.19 45.10 -14.93
C ALA A 2 14.12 44.51 -15.85
N LYS A 3 13.34 43.56 -15.33
CA LYS A 3 12.26 42.92 -16.07
C LYS A 3 11.13 43.95 -16.16
N GLY A 4 10.72 44.31 -17.37
CA GLY A 4 9.66 45.30 -17.61
C GLY A 4 8.31 44.90 -17.00
N SER A 5 7.26 45.68 -17.25
CA SER A 5 5.90 45.42 -16.74
C SER A 5 5.46 43.96 -16.95
N GLN A 6 4.71 43.37 -16.00
CA GLN A 6 4.16 42.02 -16.14
C GLN A 6 3.32 41.86 -17.41
N LEU A 7 2.61 42.92 -17.82
CA LEU A 7 1.84 42.94 -19.06
C LEU A 7 2.73 42.82 -20.30
N SER A 8 3.90 43.48 -20.31
CA SER A 8 4.83 43.37 -21.45
C SER A 8 5.47 41.98 -21.51
N GLN A 9 5.77 41.37 -20.36
CA GLN A 9 6.24 39.99 -20.27
C GLN A 9 5.18 38.99 -20.74
N LEU A 10 3.90 39.20 -20.40
CA LEU A 10 2.80 38.35 -20.86
C LEU A 10 2.64 38.43 -22.38
N LYS A 11 2.64 39.65 -22.93
CA LYS A 11 2.53 39.88 -24.38
C LYS A 11 3.69 39.23 -25.13
N SER A 12 4.93 39.38 -24.64
CA SER A 12 6.09 38.76 -25.28
C SER A 12 6.06 37.23 -25.16
N ALA A 13 5.65 36.67 -24.01
CA ALA A 13 5.51 35.23 -23.81
C ALA A 13 4.47 34.62 -24.77
N LEU A 14 3.28 35.24 -24.88
CA LEU A 14 2.22 34.78 -25.79
C LEU A 14 2.61 34.87 -27.27
N SER A 15 3.33 35.94 -27.64
CA SER A 15 3.87 36.11 -29.00
C SER A 15 4.94 35.05 -29.30
N SER A 16 5.90 34.84 -28.41
CA SER A 16 6.97 33.85 -28.56
C SER A 16 6.42 32.41 -28.63
N ALA A 17 5.34 32.12 -27.91
CA ALA A 17 4.67 30.83 -27.93
C ALA A 17 3.83 30.59 -29.19
N GLY A 18 3.67 31.61 -30.04
CA GLY A 18 2.86 31.55 -31.27
C GLY A 18 1.36 31.45 -31.00
N ILE A 19 0.91 31.87 -29.82
CA ILE A 19 -0.51 31.85 -29.42
C ILE A 19 -1.20 33.12 -29.92
N THR A 20 -0.55 34.27 -29.76
CA THR A 20 -1.01 35.55 -30.30
C THR A 20 -0.17 35.90 -31.52
N GLY A 21 -0.72 35.67 -32.72
CA GLY A 21 -0.14 36.13 -33.98
C GLY A 21 -1.14 37.02 -34.72
N GLN A 22 -0.65 38.01 -35.47
CA GLN A 22 -1.51 38.71 -36.44
C GLN A 22 -2.13 37.69 -37.41
N PRO A 23 -3.39 37.90 -37.86
CA PRO A 23 -3.96 37.08 -38.91
C PRO A 23 -3.01 37.11 -40.10
N GLN A 24 -2.57 35.94 -40.56
CA GLN A 24 -1.75 35.82 -41.75
C GLN A 24 -2.48 36.56 -42.86
N SER A 25 -1.90 37.68 -43.31
CA SER A 25 -2.42 38.43 -44.44
C SER A 25 -2.49 37.48 -45.64
N ASN A 26 -3.65 37.52 -46.30
CA ASN A 26 -4.06 36.80 -47.51
C ASN A 26 -2.93 36.06 -48.26
N GLY A 27 -3.05 34.73 -48.40
CA GLY A 27 -2.30 34.04 -49.45
C GLY A 27 -2.21 32.51 -49.43
N LYS A 28 -2.24 31.83 -48.28
CA LYS A 28 -2.02 30.36 -48.26
C LYS A 28 -2.95 29.65 -47.29
N LYS A 29 -4.19 29.39 -47.72
CA LYS A 29 -5.07 28.38 -47.10
C LYS A 29 -4.47 27.00 -47.38
N ARG A 30 -3.54 26.55 -46.53
CA ARG A 30 -3.08 25.15 -46.54
C ARG A 30 -4.22 24.26 -46.04
N LYS A 31 -4.55 23.24 -46.82
CA LYS A 31 -5.55 22.20 -46.56
C LYS A 31 -5.31 21.63 -45.15
N ARG A 32 -6.25 21.83 -44.22
CA ARG A 32 -6.12 21.40 -42.81
C ARG A 32 -6.20 19.87 -42.76
N THR A 33 -5.08 19.23 -42.45
CA THR A 33 -4.96 17.81 -42.12
C THR A 33 -5.52 17.53 -40.70
N PRO A 34 -5.84 16.27 -40.34
CA PRO A 34 -6.59 15.94 -39.13
C PRO A 34 -5.82 16.12 -37.80
N SER A 35 -4.62 16.73 -37.79
CA SER A 35 -3.81 16.95 -36.57
C SER A 35 -4.35 18.05 -35.62
N HIS A 36 -5.55 18.58 -35.90
CA HIS A 36 -6.08 19.74 -35.20
C HIS A 36 -6.23 19.52 -33.68
N THR A 37 -6.49 18.30 -33.22
CA THR A 37 -6.57 17.96 -31.80
C THR A 37 -5.22 18.10 -31.10
N GLN A 38 -4.18 17.47 -31.65
CA GLN A 38 -2.80 17.55 -31.13
C GLN A 38 -2.27 18.99 -31.08
N ASP A 39 -2.63 19.82 -32.06
CA ASP A 39 -2.23 21.23 -32.08
C ASP A 39 -2.99 22.08 -31.05
N LYS A 40 -4.23 21.70 -30.68
CA LYS A 40 -4.97 22.34 -29.58
C LYS A 40 -4.35 21.99 -28.23
N ASP A 41 -4.02 20.72 -28.02
CA ASP A 41 -3.44 20.26 -26.75
C ASP A 41 -2.07 20.89 -26.49
N LYS A 42 -1.23 20.97 -27.53
CA LYS A 42 0.06 21.68 -27.46
C LYS A 42 -0.10 23.17 -27.14
N LYS A 43 -1.12 23.82 -27.70
CA LYS A 43 -1.43 25.23 -27.39
C LYS A 43 -1.94 25.40 -25.96
N ALA A 44 -2.79 24.49 -25.49
CA ALA A 44 -3.30 24.49 -24.13
C ALA A 44 -2.15 24.29 -23.13
N ALA A 45 -1.23 23.35 -23.38
CA ALA A 45 -0.06 23.11 -22.54
C ALA A 45 0.88 24.34 -22.48
N LYS A 46 1.11 25.03 -23.61
CA LYS A 46 1.89 26.28 -23.61
C LYS A 46 1.20 27.40 -22.84
N LEU A 47 -0.13 27.51 -22.96
CA LEU A 47 -0.92 28.48 -22.20
C LEU A 47 -0.87 28.21 -20.70
N THR A 48 -0.99 26.96 -20.27
CA THR A 48 -0.90 26.60 -18.84
C THR A 48 0.51 26.87 -18.29
N GLU A 49 1.55 26.61 -19.08
CA GLU A 49 2.93 26.95 -18.71
C GLU A 49 3.13 28.46 -18.53
N ILE A 50 2.65 29.27 -19.47
CA ILE A 50 2.71 30.75 -19.37
C ILE A 50 1.94 31.22 -18.13
N HIS A 51 0.74 30.69 -17.90
CA HIS A 51 -0.08 31.03 -16.74
C HIS A 51 0.64 30.69 -15.42
N GLN A 52 1.23 29.50 -15.31
CA GLN A 52 1.97 29.08 -14.11
C GLN A 52 3.24 29.91 -13.88
N LYS A 53 3.95 30.31 -14.95
CA LYS A 53 5.17 31.15 -14.83
C LYS A 53 4.86 32.59 -14.43
N LEU A 54 3.76 33.15 -14.93
CA LEU A 54 3.39 34.54 -14.67
C LEU A 54 2.51 34.72 -13.43
N ASN A 55 1.99 33.66 -12.81
CA ASN A 55 1.26 33.75 -11.55
C ASN A 55 2.20 33.58 -10.34
N PRO A 56 2.65 34.67 -9.68
CA PRO A 56 3.50 34.57 -8.50
C PRO A 56 2.73 34.16 -7.24
N PHE A 57 1.40 34.28 -7.21
CA PHE A 57 0.61 34.13 -5.98
C PHE A 57 0.31 32.66 -5.62
N ASP A 58 0.41 31.75 -6.59
CA ASP A 58 0.21 30.31 -6.35
C ASP A 58 1.43 29.66 -5.65
N THR A 59 2.60 30.29 -5.73
CA THR A 59 3.86 29.78 -5.20
C THR A 59 4.41 30.67 -4.10
N LYS A 60 4.60 30.13 -2.90
CA LYS A 60 5.31 30.79 -1.82
C LYS A 60 6.80 30.50 -1.96
N VAL A 61 7.62 31.54 -2.15
CA VAL A 61 9.08 31.44 -2.20
C VAL A 61 9.66 32.15 -0.97
N THR A 62 10.54 31.48 -0.24
CA THR A 62 11.28 32.04 0.89
C THR A 62 12.69 32.39 0.46
N LYS A 63 13.20 33.54 0.92
CA LYS A 63 14.57 33.95 0.66
C LYS A 63 15.53 33.18 1.57
N LEU A 64 16.51 32.51 0.99
CA LEU A 64 17.60 31.88 1.74
C LEU A 64 18.48 32.95 2.38
N LYS A 65 18.88 32.73 3.64
CA LYS A 65 19.83 33.59 4.35
C LYS A 65 21.25 33.43 3.81
N HIS A 66 21.64 32.19 3.53
CA HIS A 66 22.95 31.82 2.99
C HIS A 66 22.75 30.93 1.77
N ASP A 67 23.55 31.17 0.72
CA ASP A 67 23.57 30.32 -0.45
C ASP A 67 24.41 29.08 -0.15
N VAL A 68 23.77 27.91 -0.24
CA VAL A 68 24.42 26.62 -0.02
C VAL A 68 24.43 25.93 -1.36
N GLY A 69 25.45 26.26 -2.17
CA GLY A 69 25.58 25.80 -3.54
C GLY A 69 25.42 24.28 -3.66
N GLY A 70 24.73 23.85 -4.72
CA GLY A 70 24.55 22.43 -5.04
C GLY A 70 23.55 21.66 -4.17
N ARG A 71 22.94 22.26 -3.13
CA ARG A 71 21.98 21.58 -2.25
C ARG A 71 20.55 22.05 -2.49
N LYS A 72 19.63 21.10 -2.69
CA LYS A 72 18.17 21.38 -2.69
C LYS A 72 17.69 21.50 -1.25
N ILE A 73 17.53 22.72 -0.76
CA ILE A 73 17.02 22.96 0.60
C ILE A 73 15.49 22.81 0.57
N LYS A 74 14.98 21.89 1.40
CA LYS A 74 13.54 21.67 1.54
C LYS A 74 12.90 22.93 2.14
N GLY A 75 11.74 23.34 1.61
CA GLY A 75 10.97 24.48 2.15
C GLY A 75 11.28 25.85 1.51
N ILE A 76 12.20 25.95 0.55
CA ILE A 76 12.41 27.22 -0.20
C ILE A 76 11.14 27.60 -0.96
N THR A 77 10.50 26.64 -1.62
CA THR A 77 9.31 26.85 -2.45
C THR A 77 8.18 25.96 -1.99
N GLY A 78 6.96 26.48 -1.95
CA GLY A 78 5.75 25.71 -1.66
C GLY A 78 4.54 26.21 -2.44
N LYS A 79 3.52 25.37 -2.57
CA LYS A 79 2.24 25.69 -3.22
C LYS A 79 1.11 25.72 -2.19
N PRO A 80 0.92 26.83 -1.45
CA PRO A 80 -0.02 26.88 -0.33
C PRO A 80 -1.47 26.64 -0.74
N ALA A 81 -1.90 27.14 -1.90
CA ALA A 81 -3.27 26.94 -2.38
C ALA A 81 -3.58 25.45 -2.64
N GLN A 82 -2.69 24.74 -3.33
CA GLN A 82 -2.85 23.31 -3.61
C GLN A 82 -2.84 22.47 -2.33
N SER A 83 -1.95 22.79 -1.38
CA SER A 83 -1.91 22.11 -0.08
C SER A 83 -3.19 22.32 0.73
N LYS A 84 -3.73 23.55 0.76
CA LYS A 84 -5.01 23.85 1.41
C LYS A 84 -6.17 23.10 0.73
N GLN A 85 -6.20 23.09 -0.59
CA GLN A 85 -7.22 22.39 -1.36
C GLN A 85 -7.20 20.89 -1.07
N ALA A 86 -6.02 20.25 -1.12
CA ALA A 86 -5.85 18.83 -0.79
C ALA A 86 -6.33 18.53 0.64
N GLY A 87 -6.01 19.39 1.61
CA GLY A 87 -6.50 19.25 2.99
C GLY A 87 -8.02 19.37 3.11
N ILE A 88 -8.64 20.28 2.35
CA ILE A 88 -10.10 20.41 2.32
C ILE A 88 -10.73 19.16 1.67
N GLU A 89 -10.17 18.67 0.56
CA GLU A 89 -10.64 17.45 -0.10
C GLU A 89 -10.52 16.23 0.81
N GLN A 90 -9.44 16.12 1.60
CA GLN A 90 -9.28 15.05 2.58
C GLN A 90 -10.35 15.12 3.68
N ARG A 91 -10.64 16.32 4.22
CA ARG A 91 -11.72 16.50 5.22
C ARG A 91 -13.10 16.17 4.63
N LYS A 92 -13.35 16.53 3.36
CA LYS A 92 -14.58 16.15 2.65
C LYS A 92 -14.73 14.64 2.47
N LYS A 93 -13.63 13.90 2.34
CA LYS A 93 -13.67 12.43 2.19
C LYS A 93 -13.78 11.69 3.53
N THR A 94 -13.31 12.29 4.62
CA THR A 94 -13.23 11.69 5.95
C THR A 94 -14.28 12.29 6.88
N LEU A 95 -13.97 13.44 7.49
CA LEU A 95 -14.82 14.13 8.47
C LEU A 95 -16.24 14.41 7.99
N LEU A 96 -16.42 14.81 6.72
CA LEU A 96 -17.76 15.07 6.19
C LEU A 96 -18.59 13.78 6.15
N LYS A 97 -17.99 12.67 5.69
CA LYS A 97 -18.65 11.37 5.67
C LYS A 97 -18.99 10.88 7.08
N GLU A 98 -18.05 11.01 8.02
CA GLU A 98 -18.26 10.68 9.43
C GLU A 98 -19.38 11.53 10.06
N PHE A 99 -19.47 12.81 9.68
CA PHE A 99 -20.52 13.70 10.14
C PHE A 99 -21.89 13.34 9.56
N GLU A 100 -21.95 13.01 8.27
CA GLU A 100 -23.17 12.52 7.61
C GLU A 100 -23.65 11.19 8.21
N GLU A 101 -22.73 10.32 8.62
CA GLU A 101 -23.01 9.04 9.28
C GLU A 101 -23.22 9.19 10.81
N LYS A 102 -23.15 10.40 11.36
CA LYS A 102 -23.32 10.65 12.80
C LYS A 102 -24.74 10.26 13.24
N GLY A 103 -24.85 9.21 14.05
CA GLY A 103 -26.13 8.68 14.52
C GLY A 103 -26.67 7.51 13.68
N ARG A 104 -25.95 7.09 12.63
CA ARG A 104 -26.25 5.85 11.91
C ARG A 104 -25.79 4.66 12.74
N ALA A 105 -26.71 3.74 13.05
CA ALA A 105 -26.39 2.46 13.66
C ALA A 105 -26.25 1.38 12.57
N GLY A 106 -25.17 0.60 12.63
CA GLY A 106 -24.88 -0.50 11.69
C GLY A 106 -24.12 -0.08 10.41
N GLY A 107 -23.53 -1.07 9.73
CA GLY A 107 -22.76 -0.88 8.51
C GLY A 107 -22.47 -2.20 7.80
N LEU A 108 -22.10 -2.14 6.51
CA LEU A 108 -21.67 -3.32 5.77
C LEU A 108 -20.29 -3.76 6.28
N MET A 109 -20.23 -4.91 6.95
CA MET A 109 -18.96 -5.56 7.28
C MET A 109 -18.48 -6.38 6.09
N ASP A 110 -17.41 -5.94 5.44
CA ASP A 110 -16.79 -6.72 4.37
C ASP A 110 -16.00 -7.89 4.95
N ARG A 111 -16.56 -9.10 4.81
CA ARG A 111 -15.97 -10.37 5.26
C ARG A 111 -15.26 -11.13 4.15
N ARG A 112 -15.00 -10.50 3.00
CA ARG A 112 -14.26 -11.15 1.91
C ARG A 112 -12.81 -11.40 2.35
N PHE A 113 -12.29 -12.59 2.02
CA PHE A 113 -10.92 -12.98 2.34
C PHE A 113 -9.91 -11.96 1.80
N GLY A 114 -9.00 -11.53 2.68
CA GLY A 114 -7.87 -10.65 2.38
C GLY A 114 -8.20 -9.21 1.94
N GLU A 115 -9.47 -8.77 1.92
CA GLU A 115 -9.80 -7.39 1.51
C GLU A 115 -9.29 -6.35 2.52
N ASN A 116 -9.39 -6.66 3.83
CA ASN A 116 -8.98 -5.77 4.92
C ASN A 116 -7.52 -6.00 5.37
N ASP A 117 -6.81 -6.96 4.80
CA ASP A 117 -5.43 -7.30 5.21
C ASP A 117 -4.41 -6.70 4.22
N PRO A 118 -3.64 -5.68 4.60
CA PRO A 118 -2.66 -5.04 3.73
C PRO A 118 -1.43 -5.92 3.43
N THR A 119 -1.25 -7.05 4.11
CA THR A 119 -0.09 -7.93 3.92
C THR A 119 -0.25 -8.90 2.74
N MET A 120 -1.50 -9.23 2.38
CA MET A 120 -1.81 -10.15 1.29
C MET A 120 -1.72 -9.47 -0.08
N SER A 121 -1.01 -10.07 -1.02
CA SER A 121 -0.92 -9.59 -2.40
C SER A 121 -2.25 -9.74 -3.15
N LEU A 122 -2.44 -8.99 -4.23
CA LEU A 122 -3.66 -9.06 -5.04
C LEU A 122 -3.90 -10.46 -5.61
N GLU A 123 -2.83 -11.16 -5.99
CA GLU A 123 -2.89 -12.50 -6.55
C GLU A 123 -3.33 -13.53 -5.51
N GLU A 124 -2.74 -13.48 -4.30
CA GLU A 124 -3.13 -14.35 -3.18
C GLU A 124 -4.59 -14.14 -2.79
N ARG A 125 -5.06 -12.88 -2.73
CA ARG A 125 -6.48 -12.57 -2.47
C ARG A 125 -7.41 -13.18 -3.50
N MET A 126 -7.04 -13.16 -4.78
CA MET A 126 -7.86 -13.76 -5.84
C MET A 126 -7.83 -15.28 -5.79
N LEU A 127 -6.67 -15.87 -5.51
CA LEU A 127 -6.51 -17.33 -5.38
C LEU A 127 -7.33 -17.89 -4.20
N GLU A 128 -7.28 -17.24 -3.04
CA GLU A 128 -8.07 -17.63 -1.87
C GLU A 128 -9.58 -17.53 -2.11
N ARG A 129 -10.04 -16.48 -2.81
CA ARG A 129 -11.44 -16.35 -3.21
C ARG A 129 -11.86 -17.49 -4.11
N PHE A 130 -11.05 -17.78 -5.13
CA PHE A 130 -11.32 -18.85 -6.08
C PHE A 130 -11.36 -20.23 -5.39
N THR A 131 -10.41 -20.51 -4.51
CA THR A 131 -10.39 -21.77 -3.76
C THR A 131 -11.58 -21.90 -2.82
N LYS A 132 -11.96 -20.84 -2.10
CA LYS A 132 -13.17 -20.83 -1.23
C LYS A 132 -14.46 -20.97 -2.02
N GLU A 133 -14.57 -20.34 -3.18
CA GLU A 133 -15.73 -20.46 -4.07
C GLU A 133 -15.85 -21.89 -4.61
N ARG A 134 -14.73 -22.48 -5.06
CA ARG A 134 -14.68 -23.87 -5.50
C ARG A 134 -15.00 -24.85 -4.37
N GLN A 135 -14.53 -24.59 -3.15
CA GLN A 135 -14.87 -25.38 -1.95
C GLN A 135 -16.35 -25.26 -1.58
N ARG A 136 -16.97 -24.09 -1.74
CA ARG A 136 -18.41 -23.90 -1.52
C ARG A 136 -19.23 -24.65 -2.57
N ALA A 137 -18.84 -24.57 -3.85
CA ALA A 137 -19.47 -25.32 -4.92
C ALA A 137 -19.36 -26.84 -4.72
N SER A 138 -18.22 -27.34 -4.21
CA SER A 138 -18.05 -28.76 -3.91
C SER A 138 -18.78 -29.21 -2.64
N ARG A 139 -19.15 -28.29 -1.74
CA ARG A 139 -19.97 -28.57 -0.54
C ARG A 139 -21.49 -28.45 -0.82
N GLY A 140 -21.88 -28.51 -2.09
CA GLY A 140 -23.28 -28.47 -2.50
C GLY A 140 -24.13 -29.56 -1.84
N ALA A 141 -25.36 -29.17 -1.48
CA ALA A 141 -26.50 -30.01 -1.07
C ALA A 141 -26.56 -30.61 0.35
N ALA A 142 -25.71 -30.23 1.31
CA ALA A 142 -25.93 -30.66 2.71
C ALA A 142 -27.25 -30.14 3.35
N PHE A 143 -27.91 -29.16 2.71
CA PHE A 143 -29.18 -28.57 3.15
C PHE A 143 -30.29 -28.71 2.08
N ASN A 144 -30.11 -29.56 1.08
CA ASN A 144 -31.17 -29.82 0.10
C ASN A 144 -32.18 -30.81 0.70
N LEU A 145 -33.21 -30.29 1.37
CA LEU A 145 -34.28 -31.07 2.02
C LEU A 145 -35.33 -31.60 1.03
N GLU A 146 -35.12 -31.42 -0.28
CA GLU A 146 -35.99 -31.98 -1.33
C GLU A 146 -35.70 -33.46 -1.64
N ASP A 147 -34.56 -33.99 -1.18
CA ASP A 147 -34.31 -35.42 -1.22
C ASP A 147 -35.15 -36.06 -0.09
N GLU A 148 -36.15 -36.88 -0.45
CA GLU A 148 -37.08 -37.62 0.44
C GLU A 148 -36.38 -38.67 1.33
N GLU A 149 -35.11 -38.46 1.71
CA GLU A 149 -34.39 -39.31 2.64
C GLU A 149 -34.72 -38.89 4.08
N GLU A 150 -35.41 -39.77 4.81
CA GLU A 150 -35.67 -39.60 6.25
C GLU A 150 -34.37 -39.32 7.01
N LEU A 151 -34.31 -38.17 7.70
CA LEU A 151 -33.15 -37.76 8.49
C LEU A 151 -32.95 -38.78 9.63
N THR A 152 -31.91 -39.61 9.54
CA THR A 152 -31.62 -40.67 10.53
C THR A 152 -30.37 -40.35 11.34
N HIS A 153 -30.38 -40.68 12.63
CA HIS A 153 -29.21 -40.65 13.50
C HIS A 153 -29.07 -42.02 14.18
N TYR A 154 -27.92 -42.68 14.02
CA TYR A 154 -27.70 -44.08 14.43
C TYR A 154 -28.75 -45.09 13.90
N GLY A 155 -29.29 -44.85 12.70
CA GLY A 155 -30.28 -45.73 12.08
C GLY A 155 -31.72 -45.56 12.59
N GLN A 156 -31.99 -44.52 13.40
CA GLN A 156 -33.34 -44.16 13.84
C GLN A 156 -33.79 -42.86 13.17
N SER A 157 -35.03 -42.82 12.68
CA SER A 157 -35.64 -41.65 12.06
C SER A 157 -35.85 -40.54 13.11
N LEU A 158 -35.26 -39.38 12.90
CA LEU A 158 -35.38 -38.22 13.80
C LEU A 158 -36.79 -37.63 13.85
N SER A 159 -37.64 -37.93 12.85
CA SER A 159 -39.07 -37.57 12.82
C SER A 159 -39.90 -38.16 13.96
N LYS A 160 -39.39 -39.16 14.68
CA LYS A 160 -40.07 -39.84 15.80
C LYS A 160 -39.51 -39.46 17.19
N LEU A 161 -38.49 -38.62 17.25
CA LEU A 161 -37.96 -38.06 18.49
C LEU A 161 -38.77 -36.80 18.85
N ASP A 162 -40.01 -36.99 19.31
CA ASP A 162 -40.90 -35.89 19.75
C ASP A 162 -40.51 -35.36 21.15
N ASP A 163 -39.79 -36.16 21.95
CA ASP A 163 -39.42 -35.80 23.32
C ASP A 163 -37.91 -35.79 23.49
N PHE A 164 -37.33 -34.59 23.51
CA PHE A 164 -35.90 -34.33 23.80
C PHE A 164 -35.51 -34.60 25.27
N ASP A 165 -36.37 -35.30 26.03
CA ASP A 165 -36.22 -35.54 27.47
C ASP A 165 -35.18 -36.62 27.82
N ASN A 166 -34.70 -37.40 26.84
CA ASN A 166 -33.80 -38.53 27.10
C ASN A 166 -32.37 -38.36 26.53
N VAL A 167 -32.06 -37.19 25.95
CA VAL A 167 -30.67 -36.85 25.62
C VAL A 167 -30.07 -36.27 26.90
N GLY A 168 -29.39 -37.12 27.67
CA GLY A 168 -28.68 -36.77 28.89
C GLY A 168 -27.54 -35.77 28.63
N LEU A 169 -27.89 -34.54 28.27
CA LEU A 169 -27.06 -33.36 28.36
C LEU A 169 -27.08 -32.89 29.81
N ASN A 170 -26.64 -33.74 30.74
CA ASN A 170 -26.03 -33.21 31.94
C ASN A 170 -24.79 -32.47 31.44
N LEU A 171 -24.86 -31.14 31.46
CA LEU A 171 -23.66 -30.34 31.62
C LEU A 171 -23.04 -30.82 32.94
N ASP A 172 -22.10 -31.75 32.81
CA ASP A 172 -21.13 -32.00 33.85
C ASP A 172 -20.23 -30.77 33.87
N ASP A 173 -20.62 -29.84 34.73
CA ASP A 173 -19.87 -28.66 35.12
C ASP A 173 -18.78 -29.12 36.10
N ASP A 174 -17.86 -29.95 35.61
CA ASP A 174 -16.70 -30.39 36.39
C ASP A 174 -15.46 -29.65 35.90
N ASP A 175 -15.16 -28.63 36.69
CA ASP A 175 -13.93 -27.89 36.82
C ASP A 175 -12.67 -28.72 36.51
N GLU A 176 -12.04 -28.48 35.36
CA GLU A 176 -10.60 -28.66 35.21
C GLU A 176 -9.98 -27.36 34.67
N GLU A 177 -9.85 -26.42 35.60
CA GLU A 177 -8.91 -25.30 35.55
C GLU A 177 -7.48 -25.89 35.44
N GLU A 178 -7.04 -26.19 34.22
CA GLU A 178 -5.61 -26.39 33.93
C GLU A 178 -5.03 -25.06 33.42
N PRO A 179 -4.50 -24.18 34.30
CA PRO A 179 -3.77 -23.02 33.83
C PRO A 179 -2.46 -23.52 33.23
N GLY A 180 -2.41 -23.54 31.89
CA GLY A 180 -1.19 -23.84 31.14
C GLY A 180 -0.01 -23.03 31.68
N GLN A 181 0.87 -23.68 32.44
CA GLN A 181 2.08 -23.07 32.98
C GLN A 181 3.09 -22.89 31.84
N ILE A 182 2.98 -21.77 31.13
CA ILE A 182 4.05 -21.33 30.25
C ILE A 182 5.21 -20.88 31.15
N ASP A 183 6.37 -21.50 30.95
CA ASP A 183 7.59 -21.24 31.71
C ASP A 183 7.93 -19.73 31.72
N ARG A 184 8.35 -19.22 32.87
CA ARG A 184 8.56 -17.78 33.12
C ARG A 184 9.58 -17.20 32.15
N ASP A 185 10.57 -18.00 31.78
CA ASP A 185 11.62 -17.60 30.84
C ASP A 185 11.10 -17.49 29.39
N VAL A 186 10.09 -18.28 29.03
CA VAL A 186 9.42 -18.21 27.72
C VAL A 186 8.59 -16.93 27.64
N VAL A 187 7.78 -16.63 28.66
CA VAL A 187 6.96 -15.40 28.72
C VAL A 187 7.81 -14.14 28.63
N ARG A 188 8.96 -14.10 29.32
CA ARG A 188 9.89 -12.95 29.28
C ARG A 188 10.46 -12.70 27.89
N LYS A 189 10.78 -13.76 27.13
CA LYS A 189 11.42 -13.65 25.81
C LYS A 189 10.43 -13.39 24.68
N THR A 190 9.25 -14.00 24.73
CA THR A 190 8.30 -13.98 23.60
C THR A 190 7.26 -12.86 23.68
N HIS A 191 6.85 -12.45 24.88
CA HIS A 191 5.77 -11.48 25.05
C HIS A 191 6.22 -10.06 25.35
N PHE A 192 7.42 -9.86 25.95
CA PHE A 192 7.92 -8.53 26.34
C PHE A 192 9.39 -8.26 25.93
N GLY A 193 9.93 -9.02 24.98
CA GLY A 193 11.32 -8.93 24.51
C GLY A 193 11.63 -7.75 23.56
N GLY A 194 10.95 -6.61 23.72
CA GLY A 194 11.11 -5.43 22.86
C GLY A 194 11.70 -4.19 23.55
N PHE A 195 12.06 -4.29 24.84
CA PHE A 195 12.50 -3.14 25.65
C PHE A 195 13.69 -3.47 26.56
N SER A 196 14.66 -4.25 26.07
CA SER A 196 16.01 -4.19 26.63
C SER A 196 16.72 -3.01 26.00
N ASP A 197 16.69 -1.89 26.71
CA ASP A 197 17.72 -0.86 26.63
C ASP A 197 18.97 -1.43 27.32
N ASP A 198 19.57 -2.46 26.70
CA ASP A 198 20.95 -2.84 26.99
C ASP A 198 21.80 -2.03 26.01
N GLU A 199 22.13 -0.82 26.45
CA GLU A 199 23.34 -0.13 26.05
C GLU A 199 24.53 -1.05 26.34
N GLU A 200 24.90 -1.91 25.38
CA GLU A 200 26.24 -2.50 25.21
C GLU A 200 26.22 -3.43 23.99
N ASP A 201 26.27 -2.84 22.79
CA ASP A 201 26.82 -3.53 21.62
C ASP A 201 27.90 -2.64 21.01
N GLU A 202 29.09 -2.67 21.63
CA GLU A 202 30.33 -2.16 21.05
C GLU A 202 30.66 -2.97 19.78
N GLY A 203 30.03 -2.63 18.66
CA GLY A 203 30.40 -3.27 17.40
C GLY A 203 29.55 -2.95 16.17
N GLU A 204 28.29 -2.53 16.34
CA GLU A 204 27.42 -2.30 15.19
C GLU A 204 27.45 -0.85 14.69
N PRO A 205 27.73 -0.60 13.40
CA PRO A 205 27.68 0.75 12.87
C PRO A 205 26.23 1.27 12.88
N ALA A 206 26.05 2.53 13.27
CA ALA A 206 24.77 3.27 13.31
C ALA A 206 24.04 3.41 11.95
N ARG A 207 24.47 2.67 10.91
CA ARG A 207 23.85 2.61 9.58
C ARG A 207 23.78 1.15 9.14
N LYS A 208 22.64 0.78 8.57
CA LYS A 208 22.49 -0.50 7.85
C LYS A 208 23.57 -0.59 6.77
N LYS A 209 24.42 -1.63 6.85
CA LYS A 209 25.47 -1.92 5.86
C LYS A 209 24.89 -1.94 4.44
N SER A 210 25.63 -1.40 3.47
CA SER A 210 25.18 -1.42 2.08
C SER A 210 25.17 -2.85 1.52
N LYS A 211 24.33 -3.17 0.51
CA LYS A 211 24.30 -4.50 -0.13
C LYS A 211 25.71 -4.93 -0.59
N ALA A 212 26.53 -3.99 -1.06
CA ALA A 212 27.89 -4.26 -1.51
C ALA A 212 28.80 -4.75 -0.36
N GLU A 213 28.74 -4.09 0.80
CA GLU A 213 29.50 -4.49 1.99
C GLU A 213 29.05 -5.86 2.53
N VAL A 214 27.74 -6.11 2.56
CA VAL A 214 27.20 -7.41 2.97
C VAL A 214 27.67 -8.52 2.03
N MET A 215 27.63 -8.29 0.71
CA MET A 215 28.09 -9.31 -0.26
C MET A 215 29.60 -9.55 -0.14
N ALA A 216 30.40 -8.53 0.15
CA ALA A 216 31.84 -8.69 0.39
C ALA A 216 32.14 -9.50 1.66
N GLU A 217 31.43 -9.23 2.75
CA GLU A 217 31.56 -9.97 4.01
C GLU A 217 31.16 -11.45 3.86
N VAL A 218 30.05 -11.71 3.15
CA VAL A 218 29.60 -13.08 2.84
C VAL A 218 30.62 -13.82 1.98
N MET A 219 31.19 -13.16 0.96
CA MET A 219 32.23 -13.77 0.13
C MET A 219 33.51 -14.08 0.93
N ALA A 220 33.91 -13.21 1.86
CA ALA A 220 35.07 -13.43 2.72
C ALA A 220 34.86 -14.65 3.64
N LYS A 221 33.75 -14.68 4.38
CA LYS A 221 33.40 -15.80 5.27
C LYS A 221 33.26 -17.12 4.50
N SER A 222 32.67 -17.08 3.31
CA SER A 222 32.54 -18.27 2.45
C SER A 222 33.91 -18.80 1.98
N LYS A 223 34.85 -17.90 1.65
CA LYS A 223 36.22 -18.29 1.28
C LYS A 223 36.98 -18.87 2.47
N GLU A 224 36.89 -18.24 3.64
CA GLU A 224 37.51 -18.73 4.87
C GLU A 224 37.00 -20.13 5.22
N HIS A 225 35.68 -20.33 5.21
CA HIS A 225 35.08 -21.63 5.50
C HIS A 225 35.46 -22.69 4.46
N LYS A 226 35.62 -22.30 3.19
CA LYS A 226 36.07 -23.21 2.13
C LYS A 226 37.54 -23.63 2.31
N VAL A 227 38.38 -22.75 2.83
CA VAL A 227 39.80 -23.06 3.12
C VAL A 227 39.94 -23.91 4.38
N LEU A 228 39.09 -23.68 5.39
CA LEU A 228 39.07 -24.45 6.64
C LEU A 228 38.37 -25.81 6.50
N ALA A 229 37.53 -26.02 5.47
CA ALA A 229 36.92 -27.30 5.21
C ALA A 229 38.00 -28.32 4.77
N PRO A 230 38.19 -29.43 5.51
CA PRO A 230 39.19 -30.44 5.15
C PRO A 230 38.81 -31.10 3.81
N PRO A 231 39.80 -31.46 2.96
CA PRO A 231 39.53 -32.19 1.74
C PRO A 231 38.90 -33.54 2.09
N LEU A 232 37.81 -33.89 1.41
CA LEU A 232 37.19 -35.21 1.51
C LEU A 232 38.21 -36.26 1.02
N LEU A 233 38.91 -36.88 1.96
CA LEU A 233 39.73 -38.06 1.73
C LEU A 233 38.79 -39.22 1.39
N PHE A 234 38.66 -39.51 0.10
CA PHE A 234 38.10 -40.77 -0.35
C PHE A 234 39.04 -41.91 0.09
N PRO A 235 38.56 -42.93 0.82
CA PRO A 235 39.40 -44.04 1.22
C PRO A 235 39.78 -44.86 -0.02
N LEU A 236 41.08 -44.94 -0.32
CA LEU A 236 41.59 -45.94 -1.27
C LEU A 236 41.35 -47.33 -0.66
N SER A 237 40.42 -48.07 -1.25
CA SER A 237 40.25 -49.50 -1.02
C SER A 237 41.53 -50.24 -1.41
N GLN A 238 42.11 -50.97 -0.46
CA GLN A 238 43.26 -51.85 -0.62
C GLN A 238 43.03 -52.94 -1.69
N LEU A 239 44.06 -53.20 -2.48
CA LEU A 239 44.35 -54.48 -3.14
C LEU A 239 45.15 -55.36 -2.17
#